data_AF-B7QDB9-F1
#
_entry.id   AF-B7QDB9-F1
#
_cell.length_a   1.000
_cell.length_b   1.000
_cell.length_c   1.000
_cell.angle_alpha   90.00
_cell.angle_beta   90.00
_cell.angle_gamma   90.00
#
_symmetry.space_group_name_H-M   'P 1'
#
loop_
_entity.id
_entity.type
_entity.pdbx_description
1 polymer ?
#
loop_
_entity_poly.entity_id
_entity_poly.type
_entity_poly.pdbx_seq_one_letter_code
_entity_poly.pdbx_strand_id
1 'polypeptide(L)'
;MVNAVNAGLGQRRMGIGGFLVLSLLALGPPGSLGNPTREMQLLSALEKVLDALGSRIDEMYTDSAFGLRFADDQLHVLLEHLEAGGPPTPPVALDAIRAVQVKAHRYARAAAVVVDTSSSTLAAGILREGLWRAVNPGPPGAEDPSPANGTLDSPGLNESVSDRCLGQLFSGEGCRDVSGPCWRTMTGGGQRGYGLTHQVLFVTIGTALNCSVKMESLAHQFRQPGPRVLLESLCRRVVQEAETMAEAGFPARLRDLFLEQGSIRC
;
A
#
# COMPACT_ATOMS: atom_id res chain seq x y z
N MET A 1 34.37 -7.42 -10.72
CA MET A 1 33.18 -7.73 -11.54
C MET A 1 31.98 -7.57 -10.63
N VAL A 2 31.28 -6.44 -10.74
CA VAL A 2 30.14 -6.08 -9.90
C VAL A 2 28.89 -6.65 -10.57
N ASN A 3 28.22 -7.57 -9.88
CA ASN A 3 26.98 -8.19 -10.36
C ASN A 3 25.86 -7.16 -10.39
N ALA A 4 25.06 -7.24 -11.45
CA ALA A 4 23.97 -6.35 -11.77
C ALA A 4 22.93 -6.23 -10.63
N VAL A 5 22.72 -5.01 -10.16
CA VAL A 5 21.60 -4.60 -9.31
C VAL A 5 20.35 -4.53 -10.19
N ASN A 6 19.51 -5.55 -10.08
CA ASN A 6 18.18 -5.59 -10.68
C ASN A 6 17.17 -5.28 -9.56
N ALA A 7 16.94 -4.00 -9.29
CA ALA A 7 16.03 -3.49 -8.27
C ALA A 7 14.61 -3.25 -8.84
N GLY A 8 14.04 -4.27 -9.50
CA GLY A 8 12.63 -4.25 -9.89
C GLY A 8 11.79 -4.97 -8.85
N LEU A 9 10.67 -4.38 -8.44
CA LEU A 9 9.71 -4.96 -7.49
C LEU A 9 9.06 -6.26 -8.03
N GLY A 10 9.05 -6.49 -9.36
CA GLY A 10 8.20 -7.51 -9.98
C GLY A 10 8.79 -8.82 -10.50
N GLN A 11 9.97 -9.34 -10.11
CA GLN A 11 10.45 -10.61 -10.70
C GLN A 11 10.87 -11.76 -9.77
N ARG A 12 10.64 -11.67 -8.46
CA ARG A 12 10.84 -12.82 -7.57
C ARG A 12 9.77 -12.87 -6.50
N ARG A 13 8.82 -13.80 -6.68
CA ARG A 13 7.81 -14.32 -5.71
C ARG A 13 7.75 -13.51 -4.42
N MET A 14 6.80 -12.58 -4.34
CA MET A 14 6.51 -11.86 -3.11
C MET A 14 6.02 -12.87 -2.07
N GLY A 15 6.84 -13.11 -1.05
CA GLY A 15 6.55 -13.97 0.07
C GLY A 15 6.19 -13.11 1.29
N ILE A 16 5.01 -13.37 1.88
CA ILE A 16 4.63 -12.97 3.25
C ILE A 16 4.37 -11.45 3.45
N GLY A 17 4.90 -10.54 2.64
CA GLY A 17 4.67 -9.09 2.75
C GLY A 17 3.19 -8.65 2.67
N GLY A 18 2.43 -9.16 1.70
CA GLY A 18 1.00 -8.87 1.54
C GLY A 18 0.10 -9.37 2.68
N PHE A 19 0.55 -10.36 3.48
CA PHE A 19 -0.21 -10.89 4.63
C PHE A 19 -0.29 -9.91 5.82
N LEU A 20 0.71 -9.05 5.99
CA LEU A 20 0.73 -8.08 7.09
C LEU A 20 -0.41 -7.06 6.99
N VAL A 21 -0.72 -6.65 5.77
CA VAL A 21 -1.64 -5.54 5.57
C VAL A 21 -3.11 -5.99 5.61
N LEU A 22 -3.42 -7.21 5.12
CA LEU A 22 -4.76 -7.79 5.31
C LEU A 22 -5.12 -7.98 6.79
N SER A 23 -4.13 -8.23 7.64
CA SER A 23 -4.36 -8.39 9.08
C SER A 23 -4.76 -7.07 9.75
N LEU A 24 -4.33 -5.93 9.20
CA LEU A 24 -4.70 -4.59 9.65
C LEU A 24 -6.05 -4.13 9.11
N LEU A 25 -6.40 -4.52 7.89
CA LEU A 25 -7.70 -4.19 7.29
C LEU A 25 -8.86 -4.97 7.91
N ALA A 26 -8.58 -6.16 8.43
CA ALA A 26 -9.55 -6.95 9.20
C ALA A 26 -9.90 -6.32 10.57
N LEU A 27 -9.16 -5.30 11.04
CA LEU A 27 -9.55 -4.49 12.21
C LEU A 27 -10.70 -3.51 11.89
N GLY A 28 -11.05 -3.36 10.61
CA GLY A 28 -12.17 -2.53 10.16
C GLY A 28 -11.96 -1.03 10.42
N PRO A 29 -12.90 -0.18 9.95
CA PRO A 29 -12.92 1.22 10.36
C PRO A 29 -13.11 1.33 11.88
N PRO A 30 -12.66 2.44 12.51
CA PRO A 30 -12.90 2.68 13.93
C PRO A 30 -14.40 2.60 14.22
N GLY A 31 -14.82 1.59 14.98
CA GLY A 31 -16.24 1.26 15.21
C GLY A 31 -16.64 -0.17 14.83
N SER A 32 -15.79 -0.93 14.14
CA SER A 32 -15.97 -2.38 13.90
C SER A 32 -15.52 -3.27 15.08
N LEU A 33 -15.02 -2.65 16.16
CA LEU A 33 -14.50 -3.33 17.36
C LEU A 33 -15.66 -3.78 18.26
N GLY A 34 -16.34 -4.86 17.87
CA GLY A 34 -17.50 -5.39 18.60
C GLY A 34 -17.29 -6.80 19.16
N ASN A 35 -16.20 -7.48 18.80
CA ASN A 35 -15.92 -8.85 19.25
C ASN A 35 -14.46 -8.99 19.72
N PRO A 36 -14.21 -8.91 21.04
CA PRO A 36 -12.86 -8.94 21.60
C PRO A 36 -12.11 -10.25 21.29
N THR A 37 -12.82 -11.34 21.01
CA THR A 37 -12.19 -12.61 20.62
C THR A 37 -11.59 -12.51 19.22
N ARG A 38 -12.29 -11.88 18.29
CA ARG A 38 -11.84 -11.72 16.90
C ARG A 38 -10.67 -10.74 16.80
N GLU A 39 -10.70 -9.66 17.57
CA GLU A 39 -9.62 -8.67 17.65
C GLU A 39 -8.31 -9.29 18.16
N MET A 40 -8.38 -10.04 19.26
CA MET A 40 -7.20 -10.73 19.80
C MET A 40 -6.67 -11.81 18.86
N GLN A 41 -7.53 -12.49 18.10
CA GLN A 41 -7.11 -13.43 17.06
C GLN A 41 -6.36 -12.73 15.92
N LEU A 42 -6.83 -11.55 15.49
CA LEU A 42 -6.17 -10.75 14.45
C LEU A 42 -4.82 -10.22 14.91
N LEU A 43 -4.73 -9.69 16.14
CA LEU A 43 -3.47 -9.24 16.71
C LEU A 43 -2.47 -10.38 16.87
N SER A 44 -2.93 -11.56 17.31
CA SER A 44 -2.08 -12.76 17.39
C SER A 44 -1.62 -13.23 16.01
N ALA A 45 -2.48 -13.17 14.99
CA ALA A 45 -2.11 -13.52 13.63
C ALA A 45 -1.07 -12.54 13.07
N LEU A 46 -1.29 -11.24 13.24
CA LEU A 46 -0.36 -10.19 12.84
C LEU A 46 0.99 -10.36 13.53
N GLU A 47 1.00 -10.64 14.83
CA GLU A 47 2.23 -10.91 15.58
C GLU A 47 3.02 -12.09 15.01
N LYS A 48 2.35 -13.20 14.67
CA LYS A 48 3.00 -14.36 14.05
C LYS A 48 3.59 -14.04 12.68
N VAL A 49 2.90 -13.23 11.88
CA VAL A 49 3.42 -12.79 10.58
C VAL A 49 4.65 -11.90 10.78
N LEU A 50 4.62 -10.98 11.74
CA LEU A 50 5.77 -10.14 12.10
C LEU A 50 6.95 -10.98 12.57
N ASP A 51 6.73 -12.00 13.41
CA ASP A 51 7.80 -12.90 13.86
C ASP A 51 8.40 -13.71 12.71
N ALA A 52 7.56 -14.20 11.80
CA ALA A 52 8.01 -14.93 10.61
C ALA A 52 8.89 -14.03 9.71
N LEU A 53 8.47 -12.79 9.46
CA LEU A 53 9.24 -11.82 8.67
C LEU A 53 10.51 -11.37 9.39
N GLY A 54 10.43 -11.09 10.69
CA GLY A 54 11.56 -10.69 11.51
C GLY A 54 12.64 -11.76 11.61
N SER A 55 12.27 -13.05 11.56
CA SER A 55 13.23 -14.16 11.53
C SER A 55 14.02 -14.28 10.21
N ARG A 56 13.60 -13.54 9.17
CA ARG A 56 14.18 -13.56 7.82
C ARG A 56 14.52 -12.14 7.33
N ILE A 57 14.86 -11.26 8.27
CA ILE A 57 15.08 -9.84 7.97
C ILE A 57 16.20 -9.63 6.93
N ASP A 58 17.23 -10.47 6.95
CA ASP A 58 18.39 -10.40 6.06
C ASP A 58 18.09 -10.92 4.63
N GLU A 59 16.96 -11.59 4.44
CA GLU A 59 16.49 -12.11 3.14
C GLU A 59 15.37 -11.25 2.55
N MET A 60 15.13 -10.08 3.14
CA MET A 60 13.95 -9.29 2.84
C MET A 60 14.08 -8.49 1.54
N TYR A 61 13.03 -8.55 0.72
CA TYR A 61 12.87 -7.72 -0.46
C TYR A 61 12.09 -6.44 -0.15
N THR A 62 12.15 -5.47 -1.06
CA THR A 62 11.52 -4.16 -0.91
C THR A 62 10.03 -4.25 -0.58
N ASP A 63 9.28 -5.19 -1.17
CA ASP A 63 7.84 -5.33 -0.90
C ASP A 63 7.53 -5.81 0.51
N SER A 64 8.32 -6.74 1.03
CA SER A 64 8.17 -7.23 2.41
C SER A 64 8.57 -6.14 3.41
N ALA A 65 9.61 -5.36 3.10
CA ALA A 65 9.98 -4.18 3.89
C ALA A 65 8.88 -3.10 3.84
N PHE A 66 8.26 -2.90 2.68
CA PHE A 66 7.12 -2.01 2.50
C PHE A 66 5.93 -2.47 3.37
N GLY A 67 5.58 -3.76 3.35
CA GLY A 67 4.52 -4.32 4.19
C GLY A 67 4.76 -4.10 5.69
N LEU A 68 6.01 -4.25 6.16
CA LEU A 68 6.39 -3.94 7.55
C LEU A 68 6.25 -2.45 7.87
N ARG A 69 6.72 -1.57 6.98
CA ARG A 69 6.62 -0.12 7.18
C ARG A 69 5.17 0.35 7.18
N PHE A 70 4.36 -0.15 6.25
CA PHE A 70 2.93 0.12 6.19
C PHE A 70 2.25 -0.32 7.50
N ALA A 71 2.57 -1.53 7.98
CA ALA A 71 2.00 -2.05 9.21
C ALA A 71 2.36 -1.20 10.45
N ASP A 72 3.62 -0.80 10.59
CA ASP A 72 4.06 0.12 11.64
C ASP A 72 3.29 1.45 11.61
N ASP A 73 3.19 2.08 10.44
CA ASP A 73 2.52 3.36 10.29
C ASP A 73 1.01 3.27 10.57
N GLN A 74 0.32 2.22 10.11
CA GLN A 74 -1.11 2.04 10.40
C GLN A 74 -1.39 1.73 11.87
N LEU A 75 -0.53 0.95 12.53
CA LEU A 75 -0.65 0.68 13.97
C LEU A 75 -0.45 1.95 14.80
N HIS A 76 0.47 2.83 14.39
CA HIS A 76 0.59 4.16 14.99
C HIS A 76 -0.70 4.97 14.86
N VAL A 77 -1.29 5.04 13.66
CA VAL A 77 -2.57 5.75 13.44
C VAL A 77 -3.69 5.17 14.32
N LEU A 78 -3.75 3.84 14.45
CA LEU A 78 -4.73 3.19 15.31
C LEU A 78 -4.53 3.59 16.78
N LEU A 79 -3.30 3.53 17.29
CA LEU A 79 -2.99 3.92 18.67
C LEU A 79 -3.30 5.40 18.94
N GLU A 80 -2.90 6.30 18.04
CA GLU A 80 -3.20 7.73 18.13
C GLU A 80 -4.71 7.98 18.19
N HIS A 81 -5.49 7.25 17.38
CA HIS A 81 -6.95 7.34 17.39
C HIS A 81 -7.58 6.84 18.70
N LEU A 82 -7.11 5.70 19.23
CA LEU A 82 -7.61 5.15 20.49
C LEU A 82 -7.28 6.07 21.67
N GLU A 83 -6.09 6.65 21.70
CA GLU A 83 -5.64 7.58 22.74
C GLU A 83 -6.37 8.93 22.68
N ALA A 84 -6.77 9.37 21.48
CA ALA A 84 -7.56 10.59 21.27
C ALA A 84 -9.05 10.46 21.63
N GLY A 85 -9.46 9.37 22.28
CA GLY A 85 -10.85 9.13 22.67
C GLY A 85 -11.66 8.37 21.62
N GLY A 86 -11.00 7.54 20.80
CA GLY A 86 -11.66 6.55 19.95
C GLY A 86 -12.48 5.51 20.73
N PRO A 87 -13.01 4.47 20.05
CA PRO A 87 -13.85 3.47 20.67
C PRO A 87 -13.23 2.85 21.94
N PRO A 88 -14.04 2.61 23.00
CA PRO A 88 -13.54 1.99 24.22
C PRO A 88 -12.85 0.66 23.93
N THR A 89 -11.56 0.58 24.24
CA THR A 89 -10.73 -0.60 24.01
C THR A 89 -10.27 -1.15 25.36
N PRO A 90 -10.44 -2.45 25.65
CA PRO A 90 -9.95 -3.04 26.89
C PRO A 90 -8.44 -2.81 27.06
N PRO A 91 -7.93 -2.53 28.29
CA PRO A 91 -6.50 -2.29 28.52
C PRO A 91 -5.59 -3.38 27.95
N VAL A 92 -6.01 -4.65 28.08
CA VAL A 92 -5.27 -5.80 27.54
C VAL A 92 -5.13 -5.75 26.01
N ALA A 93 -6.18 -5.31 25.30
CA ALA A 93 -6.14 -5.17 23.85
C ALA A 93 -5.26 -3.98 23.45
N LEU A 94 -5.33 -2.87 24.18
CA LEU A 94 -4.47 -1.70 23.94
C LEU A 94 -2.98 -2.05 24.14
N ASP A 95 -2.64 -2.77 25.21
CA ASP A 95 -1.28 -3.25 25.48
C ASP A 95 -0.80 -4.20 24.38
N ALA A 96 -1.67 -5.09 23.88
CA ALA A 96 -1.35 -5.97 22.76
C ALA A 96 -1.10 -5.19 21.46
N ILE A 97 -1.92 -4.19 21.13
CA ILE A 97 -1.71 -3.32 19.95
C ILE A 97 -0.36 -2.60 20.07
N ARG A 98 -0.03 -2.04 21.25
CA ARG A 98 1.26 -1.39 21.51
C ARG A 98 2.44 -2.35 21.32
N ALA A 99 2.34 -3.57 21.86
CA ALA A 99 3.39 -4.58 21.72
C ALA A 99 3.63 -4.96 20.25
N VAL A 100 2.55 -5.17 19.49
CA VAL A 100 2.62 -5.47 18.05
C VAL A 100 3.19 -4.28 17.26
N GLN A 101 2.80 -3.05 17.60
CA GLN A 101 3.33 -1.84 16.97
C GLN A 101 4.84 -1.70 17.20
N VAL A 102 5.31 -1.81 18.45
CA VAL A 102 6.75 -1.74 18.77
C VAL A 102 7.54 -2.81 18.00
N LYS A 103 6.97 -4.01 17.87
CA LYS A 103 7.56 -5.11 17.08
C LYS A 103 7.62 -4.75 15.58
N ALA A 104 6.52 -4.27 15.01
CA ALA A 104 6.45 -3.83 13.61
C ALA A 104 7.46 -2.71 13.32
N HIS A 105 7.55 -1.70 14.18
CA HIS A 105 8.52 -0.61 14.07
C HIS A 105 9.96 -1.11 14.05
N ARG A 106 10.32 -2.00 14.99
CA ARG A 106 11.66 -2.57 15.05
C ARG A 106 12.02 -3.29 13.75
N TYR A 107 11.12 -4.12 13.24
CA TYR A 107 11.36 -4.87 12.01
C TYR A 107 11.34 -3.98 10.77
N ALA A 108 10.46 -2.99 10.68
CA ALA A 108 10.45 -2.02 9.58
C ALA A 108 11.78 -1.25 9.49
N ARG A 109 12.33 -0.81 10.64
CA ARG A 109 13.64 -0.15 10.69
C ARG A 109 14.79 -1.07 10.27
N ALA A 110 14.79 -2.32 10.74
CA ALA A 110 15.81 -3.29 10.35
C ALA A 110 15.73 -3.61 8.85
N ALA A 111 14.51 -3.82 8.33
CA ALA A 111 14.27 -4.09 6.91
C ALA A 111 14.76 -2.94 6.01
N ALA A 112 14.55 -1.68 6.41
CA ALA A 112 15.00 -0.51 5.65
C ALA A 112 16.54 -0.37 5.57
N VAL A 113 17.28 -1.01 6.48
CA VAL A 113 18.75 -1.09 6.44
C VAL A 113 19.21 -2.20 5.50
N VAL A 114 18.52 -3.35 5.49
CA VAL A 114 18.86 -4.50 4.64
C VAL A 114 18.49 -4.26 3.19
N VAL A 115 17.29 -3.72 2.93
CA VAL A 115 16.90 -3.26 1.61
C VAL A 115 17.76 -2.06 1.29
N ASP A 116 18.65 -2.18 0.30
CA ASP A 116 19.58 -1.12 -0.11
C ASP A 116 18.83 0.13 -0.60
N THR A 117 18.37 0.94 0.34
CA THR A 117 17.69 2.21 0.09
C THR A 117 18.64 3.25 -0.50
N SER A 118 19.96 3.05 -0.38
CA SER A 118 20.96 4.00 -0.90
C SER A 118 21.03 4.00 -2.43
N SER A 119 20.67 2.91 -3.09
CA SER A 119 20.70 2.78 -4.56
C SER A 119 19.37 3.07 -5.25
N SER A 120 18.28 3.29 -4.50
CA SER A 120 16.95 3.51 -5.06
C SER A 120 16.16 4.59 -4.29
N THR A 121 15.94 5.74 -4.93
CA THR A 121 15.08 6.82 -4.43
C THR A 121 13.66 6.35 -4.11
N LEU A 122 13.12 5.40 -4.88
CA LEU A 122 11.79 4.83 -4.64
C LEU A 122 11.77 4.06 -3.31
N ALA A 123 12.63 3.04 -3.18
CA ALA A 123 12.79 2.26 -1.94
C ALA A 123 13.03 3.15 -0.71
N ALA A 124 13.93 4.13 -0.78
CA ALA A 124 14.15 5.07 0.32
C ALA A 124 12.89 5.88 0.65
N GLY A 125 12.14 6.28 -0.37
CA GLY A 125 10.89 7.02 -0.24
C GLY A 125 9.78 6.22 0.42
N ILE A 126 9.45 5.03 -0.10
CA ILE A 126 8.34 4.21 0.38
C ILE A 126 8.58 3.60 1.76
N LEU A 127 9.86 3.43 2.15
CA LEU A 127 10.23 2.92 3.48
C LEU A 127 10.40 4.04 4.52
N ARG A 128 10.19 5.30 4.14
CA ARG A 128 10.28 6.46 5.04
C ARG A 128 9.20 6.37 6.11
N GLU A 129 9.61 6.60 7.36
CA GLU A 129 8.69 6.58 8.51
C GLU A 129 7.60 7.63 8.36
N GLY A 130 6.37 7.26 8.72
CA GLY A 130 5.24 8.17 8.73
C GLY A 130 4.59 8.43 7.37
N LEU A 131 5.19 7.98 6.25
CA LEU A 131 4.62 8.18 4.92
C LEU A 131 3.19 7.63 4.84
N TRP A 132 2.95 6.46 5.41
CA TRP A 132 1.67 5.75 5.24
C TRP A 132 0.63 6.18 6.26
N ARG A 133 0.97 7.00 7.26
CA ARG A 133 0.01 7.52 8.25
C ARG A 133 -1.09 8.37 7.62
N ALA A 134 -0.77 9.08 6.54
CA ALA A 134 -1.69 9.97 5.82
C ALA A 134 -2.65 9.23 4.86
N VAL A 135 -2.51 7.91 4.72
CA VAL A 135 -3.31 7.11 3.79
C VAL A 135 -4.61 6.68 4.46
N ASN A 136 -5.68 7.42 4.17
CA ASN A 136 -7.03 7.10 4.59
C ASN A 136 -8.04 7.57 3.54
N PRO A 137 -8.21 6.85 2.42
CA PRO A 137 -9.33 7.14 1.53
C PRO A 137 -10.62 6.85 2.28
N GLY A 138 -11.52 7.84 2.27
CA GLY A 138 -12.88 7.65 2.73
C GLY A 138 -13.62 6.60 1.89
N PRO A 139 -14.83 6.20 2.31
CA PRO A 139 -15.61 5.21 1.58
C PRO A 139 -15.84 5.66 0.13
N PRO A 140 -15.88 4.72 -0.83
CA PRO A 140 -16.05 5.05 -2.24
C PRO A 140 -17.35 5.85 -2.47
N GLY A 141 -17.25 7.00 -3.14
CA GLY A 141 -18.41 7.74 -3.68
C GLY A 141 -19.11 6.97 -4.80
N ALA A 142 -20.22 7.48 -5.33
CA ALA A 142 -21.02 6.82 -6.37
C ALA A 142 -20.53 7.10 -7.81
N GLU A 143 -20.67 6.09 -8.68
CA GLU A 143 -20.47 6.03 -10.14
C GLU A 143 -19.05 6.27 -10.72
N ASP A 144 -18.70 5.54 -11.79
CA ASP A 144 -17.55 5.79 -12.68
C ASP A 144 -17.94 5.32 -14.12
N PRO A 145 -17.58 6.06 -15.19
CA PRO A 145 -18.17 5.88 -16.51
C PRO A 145 -17.35 5.02 -17.49
N SER A 146 -16.47 4.10 -17.07
CA SER A 146 -15.78 3.26 -18.07
C SER A 146 -15.47 1.82 -17.64
N PRO A 147 -15.85 0.82 -18.46
CA PRO A 147 -15.45 -0.56 -18.27
C PRO A 147 -13.96 -0.75 -18.53
N ALA A 148 -13.31 -1.55 -17.68
CA ALA A 148 -11.93 -1.99 -17.89
C ALA A 148 -11.85 -2.99 -19.06
N ASN A 149 -10.88 -2.83 -19.96
CA ASN A 149 -10.57 -3.81 -21.01
C ASN A 149 -9.36 -4.68 -20.59
N GLY A 150 -9.44 -6.00 -20.80
CA GLY A 150 -8.34 -6.95 -20.53
C GLY A 150 -8.64 -7.97 -19.43
N THR A 151 -7.79 -8.99 -19.29
CA THR A 151 -7.85 -9.99 -18.20
C THR A 151 -7.00 -9.54 -17.01
N LEU A 152 -7.29 -10.01 -15.79
CA LEU A 152 -6.45 -9.74 -14.59
C LEU A 152 -4.98 -10.14 -14.79
N ASP A 153 -4.73 -11.11 -15.67
CA ASP A 153 -3.41 -11.65 -16.01
C ASP A 153 -2.77 -10.97 -17.26
N SER A 154 -3.39 -9.94 -17.83
CA SER A 154 -2.83 -9.25 -19.00
C SER A 154 -1.58 -8.45 -18.61
N PRO A 155 -0.55 -8.35 -19.48
CA PRO A 155 0.61 -7.49 -19.24
C PRO A 155 0.13 -6.04 -19.25
N GLY A 156 -0.20 -5.53 -18.07
CA GLY A 156 -0.59 -4.15 -17.85
C GLY A 156 0.62 -3.22 -17.88
N LEU A 157 0.49 -2.10 -17.17
CA LEU A 157 1.56 -1.14 -16.91
C LEU A 157 2.92 -1.83 -16.65
N ASN A 158 3.95 -1.39 -17.38
CA ASN A 158 5.29 -1.94 -17.23
C ASN A 158 5.92 -1.49 -15.91
N GLU A 159 6.41 -2.45 -15.13
CA GLU A 159 7.00 -2.24 -13.81
C GLU A 159 8.11 -1.19 -13.77
N SER A 160 9.08 -1.31 -14.67
CA SER A 160 10.21 -0.36 -14.72
C SER A 160 9.78 1.06 -15.10
N VAL A 161 8.61 1.20 -15.73
CA VAL A 161 8.00 2.50 -16.05
C VAL A 161 7.24 3.02 -14.82
N SER A 162 6.44 2.19 -14.15
CA SER A 162 5.75 2.60 -12.93
C SER A 162 6.70 2.98 -11.81
N ASP A 163 7.76 2.20 -11.57
CA ASP A 163 8.73 2.44 -10.50
C ASP A 163 9.46 3.77 -10.72
N ARG A 164 9.81 4.06 -11.97
CA ARG A 164 10.40 5.34 -12.36
C ARG A 164 9.44 6.50 -12.10
N CYS A 165 8.15 6.31 -12.37
CA CYS A 165 7.15 7.33 -12.13
C CYS A 165 6.85 7.53 -10.64
N LEU A 166 6.80 6.46 -9.86
CA LEU A 166 6.73 6.53 -8.39
C LEU A 166 7.97 7.24 -7.82
N GLY A 167 9.16 6.96 -8.36
CA GLY A 167 10.40 7.63 -7.97
C GLY A 167 10.38 9.15 -8.19
N GLN A 168 9.63 9.66 -9.19
CA GLN A 168 9.48 11.10 -9.41
C GLN A 168 8.72 11.79 -8.26
N LEU A 169 7.87 11.08 -7.52
CA LEU A 169 7.17 11.64 -6.35
C LEU A 169 8.15 11.94 -5.21
N PHE A 170 9.21 11.16 -5.10
CA PHE A 170 10.27 11.31 -4.09
C PHE A 170 11.45 12.17 -4.59
N SER A 171 11.39 12.64 -5.84
CA SER A 171 12.42 13.48 -6.44
C SER A 171 12.08 14.97 -6.27
N GLY A 172 13.08 15.76 -5.87
CA GLY A 172 12.94 17.21 -5.70
C GLY A 172 12.06 17.63 -4.51
N GLU A 173 11.98 18.93 -4.25
CA GLU A 173 11.05 19.45 -3.23
C GLU A 173 9.64 19.59 -3.82
N GLY A 174 8.64 19.09 -3.10
CA GLY A 174 7.22 19.32 -3.40
C GLY A 174 6.73 18.65 -4.69
N CYS A 175 7.32 17.51 -5.08
CA CYS A 175 6.90 16.70 -6.22
C CYS A 175 6.90 17.44 -7.56
N ARG A 176 7.69 18.53 -7.67
CA ARG A 176 7.77 19.38 -8.87
C ARG A 176 8.16 18.59 -10.12
N ASP A 177 8.91 17.51 -9.92
CA ASP A 177 9.51 16.69 -10.96
C ASP A 177 8.57 15.64 -11.54
N VAL A 178 7.32 15.53 -11.03
CA VAL A 178 6.31 14.67 -11.64
C VAL A 178 6.02 15.16 -13.06
N SER A 179 6.44 14.35 -14.02
CA SER A 179 6.35 14.66 -15.44
C SER A 179 4.96 14.35 -16.01
N GLY A 180 4.53 15.09 -17.04
CA GLY A 180 3.29 14.80 -17.75
C GLY A 180 3.21 13.39 -18.36
N PRO A 181 4.29 12.82 -18.91
CA PRO A 181 4.33 11.41 -19.30
C PRO A 181 4.05 10.46 -18.14
N CYS A 182 4.66 10.66 -16.97
CA CYS A 182 4.39 9.81 -15.81
C CYS A 182 2.97 9.94 -15.30
N TRP A 183 2.43 11.17 -15.25
CA TRP A 183 1.03 11.38 -14.92
C TRP A 183 0.11 10.58 -15.85
N ARG A 184 0.18 10.79 -17.17
CA ARG A 184 -0.68 10.06 -18.13
C ARG A 184 -0.52 8.55 -18.05
N THR A 185 0.68 8.07 -17.76
CA THR A 185 0.96 6.64 -17.63
C THR A 185 0.31 6.06 -16.38
N MET A 186 0.48 6.73 -15.24
CA MET A 186 -0.01 6.26 -13.94
C MET A 186 -1.50 6.54 -13.73
N THR A 187 -2.10 7.47 -14.47
CA THR A 187 -3.52 7.84 -14.37
C THR A 187 -4.35 7.46 -15.60
N GLY A 188 -3.73 6.79 -16.59
CA GLY A 188 -4.40 6.33 -17.79
C GLY A 188 -5.47 5.27 -17.47
N GLY A 189 -6.60 5.29 -18.17
CA GLY A 189 -7.67 4.31 -17.94
C GLY A 189 -7.29 2.87 -18.32
N GLY A 190 -8.04 1.90 -17.79
CA GLY A 190 -8.06 0.52 -18.29
C GLY A 190 -7.04 -0.46 -17.69
N GLN A 191 -6.19 -0.05 -16.75
CA GLN A 191 -5.25 -0.98 -16.09
C GLN A 191 -5.97 -1.98 -15.18
N ARG A 192 -5.48 -3.21 -15.08
CA ARG A 192 -6.02 -4.28 -14.22
C ARG A 192 -4.90 -4.90 -13.39
N GLY A 193 -5.25 -5.63 -12.33
CA GLY A 193 -4.29 -6.36 -11.51
C GLY A 193 -3.18 -5.46 -10.96
N TYR A 194 -1.92 -5.86 -11.10
CA TYR A 194 -0.76 -5.09 -10.62
C TYR A 194 -0.65 -3.70 -11.26
N GLY A 195 -1.10 -3.55 -12.50
CA GLY A 195 -1.13 -2.23 -13.14
C GLY A 195 -2.04 -1.28 -12.38
N LEU A 196 -3.19 -1.77 -11.90
CA LEU A 196 -4.18 -1.00 -11.14
C LEU A 196 -3.67 -0.64 -9.74
N THR A 197 -3.02 -1.57 -9.04
CA THR A 197 -2.42 -1.32 -7.71
C THR A 197 -1.37 -0.22 -7.79
N HIS A 198 -0.55 -0.20 -8.84
CA HIS A 198 0.45 0.84 -9.09
C HIS A 198 -0.17 2.22 -9.33
N GLN A 199 -1.34 2.31 -9.99
CA GLN A 199 -2.06 3.58 -10.13
C GLN A 199 -2.52 4.11 -8.78
N VAL A 200 -3.07 3.23 -7.94
CA VAL A 200 -3.53 3.62 -6.60
C VAL A 200 -2.35 4.07 -5.75
N LEU A 201 -1.24 3.35 -5.76
CA LEU A 201 -0.03 3.72 -5.03
C LEU A 201 0.50 5.09 -5.46
N PHE A 202 0.52 5.38 -6.76
CA PHE A 202 0.99 6.67 -7.28
C PHE A 202 0.16 7.85 -6.76
N VAL A 203 -1.16 7.76 -6.83
CA VAL A 203 -2.04 8.84 -6.35
C VAL A 203 -2.01 8.94 -4.83
N THR A 204 -1.95 7.81 -4.13
CA THR A 204 -1.89 7.72 -2.67
C THR A 204 -0.60 8.34 -2.12
N ILE A 205 0.56 7.93 -2.64
CA ILE A 205 1.86 8.48 -2.25
C ILE A 205 1.91 9.97 -2.59
N GLY A 206 1.44 10.36 -3.78
CA GLY A 206 1.38 11.77 -4.17
C GLY A 206 0.56 12.60 -3.19
N THR A 207 -0.55 12.07 -2.69
CA THR A 207 -1.38 12.73 -1.68
C THR A 207 -0.66 12.81 -0.32
N ALA A 208 -0.06 11.71 0.12
CA ALA A 208 0.69 11.64 1.37
C ALA A 208 1.92 12.56 1.40
N LEU A 209 2.52 12.82 0.24
CA LEU A 209 3.62 13.77 0.06
C LEU A 209 3.18 15.23 -0.15
N ASN A 210 1.88 15.50 -0.04
CA ASN A 210 1.29 16.82 -0.29
C ASN A 210 1.57 17.35 -1.71
N CYS A 211 1.62 16.47 -2.71
CA CYS A 211 1.82 16.82 -4.12
C CYS A 211 0.56 17.41 -4.79
N SER A 212 -0.51 17.69 -4.03
CA SER A 212 -1.85 17.98 -4.56
C SER A 212 -1.86 19.10 -5.59
N VAL A 213 -1.13 20.20 -5.37
CA VAL A 213 -1.06 21.33 -6.33
C VAL A 213 -0.53 20.88 -7.70
N LYS A 214 0.55 20.10 -7.72
CA LYS A 214 1.16 19.60 -8.96
C LYS A 214 0.25 18.58 -9.64
N MET A 215 -0.34 17.68 -8.88
CA MET A 215 -1.23 16.66 -9.41
C MET A 215 -2.52 17.26 -9.97
N GLU A 216 -3.11 18.27 -9.32
CA GLU A 216 -4.26 19.02 -9.83
C GLU A 216 -3.92 19.79 -11.11
N SER A 217 -2.75 20.42 -11.17
CA SER A 217 -2.26 21.09 -12.38
C SER A 217 -2.14 20.12 -13.56
N LEU A 218 -1.60 18.92 -13.33
CA LEU A 218 -1.49 17.88 -14.35
C LEU A 218 -2.87 17.31 -14.73
N ALA A 219 -3.75 17.07 -13.77
CA ALA A 219 -5.12 16.65 -14.01
C ALA A 219 -5.85 17.64 -14.94
N HIS A 220 -5.76 18.94 -14.64
CA HIS A 220 -6.32 19.99 -15.50
C HIS A 220 -5.67 20.01 -16.89
N GLN A 221 -4.33 19.94 -16.97
CA GLN A 221 -3.60 19.93 -18.24
C GLN A 221 -4.04 18.78 -19.16
N PHE A 222 -4.28 17.59 -18.59
CA PHE A 222 -4.65 16.40 -19.35
C PHE A 222 -6.16 16.11 -19.36
N ARG A 223 -7.00 17.03 -18.86
CA ARG A 223 -8.47 16.91 -18.79
C ARG A 223 -8.94 15.63 -18.09
N GLN A 224 -8.27 15.28 -17.00
CA GLN A 224 -8.61 14.15 -16.14
C GLN A 224 -9.23 14.62 -14.82
N PRO A 225 -9.95 13.76 -14.10
CA PRO A 225 -10.41 14.08 -12.75
C PRO A 225 -9.24 14.42 -11.81
N GLY A 226 -9.51 15.28 -10.83
CA GLY A 226 -8.54 15.59 -9.77
C GLY A 226 -8.16 14.34 -8.97
N PRO A 227 -7.03 14.36 -8.23
CA PRO A 227 -6.44 13.18 -7.59
C PRO A 227 -7.39 12.44 -6.66
N ARG A 228 -8.25 13.17 -5.93
CA ARG A 228 -9.25 12.56 -5.03
C ARG A 228 -10.27 11.70 -5.80
N VAL A 229 -10.91 12.28 -6.81
CA VAL A 229 -11.92 11.58 -7.63
C VAL A 229 -11.29 10.41 -8.39
N LEU A 230 -10.06 10.61 -8.88
CA LEU A 230 -9.29 9.56 -9.52
C LEU A 230 -9.02 8.39 -8.55
N LEU A 231 -8.56 8.68 -7.33
CA LEU A 231 -8.30 7.66 -6.31
C LEU A 231 -9.57 6.87 -5.96
N GLU A 232 -10.71 7.56 -5.79
CA GLU A 232 -12.01 6.92 -5.53
C GLU A 232 -12.41 5.95 -6.66
N SER A 233 -12.26 6.35 -7.93
CA SER A 233 -12.51 5.49 -9.10
C SER A 233 -11.59 4.26 -9.11
N LEU A 234 -10.28 4.47 -8.94
CA LEU A 234 -9.31 3.38 -8.94
C LEU A 234 -9.58 2.39 -7.79
N CYS A 235 -9.88 2.91 -6.59
CA CYS A 235 -10.21 2.10 -5.42
C CYS A 235 -11.45 1.22 -5.63
N ARG A 236 -12.50 1.76 -6.24
CA ARG A 236 -13.69 0.96 -6.56
C ARG A 236 -13.35 -0.20 -7.48
N ARG A 237 -12.47 0.02 -8.46
CA ARG A 237 -12.03 -1.03 -9.39
C ARG A 237 -11.19 -2.09 -8.67
N VAL A 238 -10.35 -1.70 -7.71
CA VAL A 238 -9.60 -2.64 -6.85
C VAL A 238 -10.57 -3.53 -6.07
N VAL A 239 -11.60 -2.93 -5.45
CA VAL A 239 -12.64 -3.70 -4.71
C VAL A 239 -13.35 -4.69 -5.64
N GLN A 240 -13.76 -4.26 -6.83
CA GLN A 240 -14.41 -5.14 -7.82
C GLN A 240 -13.52 -6.31 -8.25
N GLU A 241 -12.22 -6.09 -8.45
CA GLU A 241 -11.28 -7.15 -8.79
C GLU A 241 -11.08 -8.12 -7.61
N ALA A 242 -10.99 -7.60 -6.38
CA ALA A 242 -10.91 -8.39 -5.17
C ALA A 242 -12.14 -9.27 -4.93
N GLU A 243 -13.35 -8.73 -5.12
CA GLU A 243 -14.61 -9.46 -5.06
C GLU A 243 -14.65 -10.58 -6.10
N THR A 244 -14.28 -10.28 -7.34
CA THR A 244 -14.20 -11.28 -8.43
C THR A 244 -13.24 -12.42 -8.07
N MET A 245 -12.09 -12.11 -7.46
CA MET A 245 -11.13 -13.13 -7.00
C MET A 245 -11.67 -13.97 -5.84
N ALA A 246 -12.44 -13.35 -4.93
CA ALA A 246 -13.08 -14.04 -3.82
C ALA A 246 -14.20 -14.99 -4.29
N GLU A 247 -15.07 -14.53 -5.19
CA GLU A 247 -16.12 -15.34 -5.82
C GLU A 247 -15.55 -16.54 -6.59
N ALA A 248 -14.38 -16.37 -7.20
CA ALA A 248 -13.64 -17.44 -7.86
C ALA A 248 -12.90 -18.40 -6.89
N GLY A 249 -13.06 -18.24 -5.57
CA GLY A 249 -12.47 -19.12 -4.56
C GLY A 249 -10.96 -18.90 -4.35
N PHE A 250 -10.49 -17.66 -4.51
CA PHE A 250 -9.07 -17.29 -4.37
C PHE A 250 -8.11 -18.16 -5.20
N PRO A 251 -8.20 -18.09 -6.54
CA PRO A 251 -7.37 -18.89 -7.44
C PRO A 251 -5.88 -18.76 -7.09
N ALA A 252 -5.14 -19.86 -7.03
CA ALA A 252 -3.76 -19.88 -6.54
C ALA A 252 -2.85 -18.84 -7.24
N ARG A 253 -3.05 -18.61 -8.54
CA ARG A 253 -2.28 -17.64 -9.32
C ARG A 253 -2.61 -16.17 -9.01
N LEU A 254 -3.78 -15.90 -8.43
CA LEU A 254 -4.28 -14.56 -8.12
C LEU A 254 -4.22 -14.23 -6.63
N ARG A 255 -3.82 -15.17 -5.78
CA ARG A 255 -3.74 -14.93 -4.33
C ARG A 255 -2.80 -13.79 -3.97
N ASP A 256 -1.66 -13.71 -4.65
CA ASP A 256 -0.69 -12.63 -4.45
C ASP A 256 -1.31 -11.27 -4.78
N LEU A 257 -1.89 -11.14 -5.96
CA LEU A 257 -2.63 -9.94 -6.38
C LEU A 257 -3.77 -9.60 -5.42
N PHE A 258 -4.54 -10.58 -4.95
CA PHE A 258 -5.59 -10.36 -3.95
C PHE A 258 -5.03 -9.79 -2.64
N LEU A 259 -3.88 -10.31 -2.19
CA LEU A 259 -3.23 -9.80 -0.98
C LEU A 259 -2.72 -8.37 -1.19
N GLU A 260 -2.16 -8.07 -2.35
CA GLU A 260 -1.68 -6.72 -2.69
C GLU A 260 -2.85 -5.72 -2.82
N GLN A 261 -3.91 -6.08 -3.53
CA GLN A 261 -5.11 -5.26 -3.66
C GLN A 261 -5.79 -5.05 -2.32
N GLY A 262 -5.85 -6.10 -1.50
CA GLY A 262 -6.27 -5.99 -0.12
C GLY A 262 -5.42 -4.95 0.61
N SER A 263 -4.08 -5.03 0.51
CA SER A 263 -3.18 -4.15 1.26
C SER A 263 -3.36 -2.65 1.01
N ILE A 264 -3.89 -2.29 -0.16
CA ILE A 264 -4.13 -0.91 -0.51
C ILE A 264 -5.42 -0.47 0.16
N ARG A 265 -5.31 0.48 1.08
CA ARG A 265 -6.48 1.04 1.74
C ARG A 265 -7.33 1.72 0.68
N CYS A 266 -8.48 1.13 0.44
CA CYS A 266 -9.67 1.54 -0.28
C CYS A 266 -10.85 1.09 0.60
#